data_AF-A0A3R5TCV5-F1
#
_entry.id   AF-A0A3R5TCV5-F1
#
_cell.length_a   1.000
_cell.length_b   1.000
_cell.length_c   1.000
_cell.angle_alpha   90.00
_cell.angle_beta   90.00
_cell.angle_gamma   90.00
#
_symmetry.space_group_name_H-M   'P 1'
#
loop_
_entity.id
_entity.type
_entity.pdbx_description
1 polymer ?
#
loop_
_entity_poly.entity_id
_entity_poly.type
_entity_poly.pdbx_seq_one_letter_code
_entity_poly.pdbx_strand_id
1 'polypeptide(L)'
;MVDSFHVDIPQGKKENFFSLLVYIMLQVFINLIMPIASVIIIILCLNKGIFKPNMVINIAIFMFLIFMSIVIEETFHASILIIQGRGDQVKSLQFDTVKLKKVRICIGVSVYFNGKFNNNDILYISLAGPIMSLFWGVISIFFTIIFFIAFKHTIYIRSVLRLIFGFLIVPFFSLMPLNKYFITTDGYKVYMLIRKFNISLKNVLKVIHIIYKYSLTFVFRSFK
;
A
#
# COMPACT_ATOMS: atom_id res chain seq x y z
N MET A 1 8.06 -22.11 5.58
CA MET A 1 9.10 -21.14 5.99
C MET A 1 8.89 -19.90 5.14
N VAL A 2 8.77 -18.73 5.77
CA VAL A 2 8.69 -17.44 5.06
C VAL A 2 10.12 -16.97 4.88
N ASP A 3 10.55 -16.80 3.63
CA ASP A 3 11.83 -16.22 3.25
C ASP A 3 11.58 -14.82 2.70
N SER A 4 12.55 -13.91 2.79
CA SER A 4 12.43 -12.58 2.18
C SER A 4 13.61 -12.29 1.26
N PHE A 5 13.39 -11.42 0.27
CA PHE A 5 14.46 -10.83 -0.52
C PHE A 5 14.29 -9.31 -0.61
N HIS A 6 15.38 -8.61 -0.88
CA HIS A 6 15.44 -7.16 -0.86
C HIS A 6 15.79 -6.59 -2.23
N VAL A 7 15.14 -5.48 -2.57
CA VAL A 7 15.47 -4.65 -3.74
C VAL A 7 15.77 -3.24 -3.26
N ASP A 8 17.04 -2.82 -3.38
CA ASP A 8 17.50 -1.53 -2.87
C ASP A 8 16.79 -0.35 -3.53
N ILE A 9 16.37 0.62 -2.73
CA ILE A 9 15.79 1.88 -3.20
C ILE A 9 16.95 2.87 -3.41
N PRO A 10 17.28 3.24 -4.66
CA PRO A 10 18.41 4.13 -4.94
C PRO A 10 18.19 5.51 -4.33
N GLN A 11 19.28 6.19 -3.93
CA GLN A 11 19.19 7.49 -3.27
C GLN A 11 18.46 8.54 -4.14
N GLY A 12 18.76 8.59 -5.45
CA GLY A 12 18.09 9.51 -6.38
C GLY A 12 16.58 9.24 -6.56
N LYS A 13 16.07 8.08 -6.11
CA LYS A 13 14.61 7.81 -6.10
C LYS A 13 13.91 8.40 -4.89
N LYS A 14 14.64 8.78 -3.84
CA LYS A 14 14.09 9.29 -2.57
C LYS A 14 13.93 10.81 -2.55
N GLU A 15 14.48 11.50 -3.54
CA GLU A 15 14.51 12.97 -3.59
C GLU A 15 13.13 13.59 -3.83
N ASN A 16 12.25 12.88 -4.54
CA ASN A 16 10.93 13.34 -4.93
C ASN A 16 9.91 12.19 -4.78
N PHE A 17 8.69 12.52 -4.34
CA PHE A 17 7.62 11.56 -4.13
C PHE A 17 7.27 10.76 -5.40
N PHE A 18 7.17 11.41 -6.57
CA PHE A 18 6.84 10.72 -7.82
C PHE A 18 7.94 9.75 -8.25
N SER A 19 9.20 10.14 -8.08
CA SER A 19 10.34 9.26 -8.39
C SER A 19 10.29 8.00 -7.52
N LEU A 20 9.99 8.16 -6.23
CA LEU A 20 9.81 7.07 -5.28
C LEU A 20 8.60 6.20 -5.63
N LEU A 21 7.45 6.83 -5.87
CA LEU A 21 6.19 6.16 -6.22
C LEU A 21 6.35 5.30 -7.47
N VAL A 22 6.90 5.86 -8.56
CA VAL A 22 7.11 5.15 -9.82
C VAL A 22 8.09 4.00 -9.63
N TYR A 23 9.15 4.19 -8.85
CA TYR A 23 10.10 3.14 -8.55
C TYR A 23 9.44 1.98 -7.78
N ILE A 24 8.71 2.28 -6.70
CA ILE A 24 7.98 1.27 -5.92
C ILE A 24 6.94 0.57 -6.79
N MET A 25 6.18 1.31 -7.58
CA MET A 25 5.21 0.76 -8.53
C MET A 25 5.86 -0.27 -9.48
N LEU A 26 6.99 0.09 -10.08
CA LEU A 26 7.72 -0.81 -10.99
C LEU A 26 8.20 -2.08 -10.26
N GLN A 27 8.79 -1.94 -9.07
CA GLN A 27 9.31 -3.08 -8.34
C GLN A 27 8.20 -4.00 -7.84
N VAL A 28 7.09 -3.45 -7.33
CA VAL A 28 5.93 -4.26 -6.94
C VAL A 28 5.30 -4.93 -8.17
N PHE A 29 5.24 -4.25 -9.31
CA PHE A 29 4.72 -4.85 -10.54
C PHE A 29 5.56 -6.05 -10.99
N ILE A 30 6.88 -5.91 -11.07
CA ILE A 30 7.80 -6.97 -11.50
C ILE A 30 7.81 -8.14 -10.51
N ASN A 31 7.89 -7.86 -9.21
CA ASN A 31 8.19 -8.89 -8.22
C ASN A 31 6.96 -9.52 -7.56
N LEU A 32 5.80 -8.85 -7.61
CA LEU A 32 4.55 -9.34 -7.02
C LEU A 32 3.48 -9.59 -8.09
N ILE A 33 3.16 -8.57 -8.90
CA ILE A 33 2.00 -8.65 -9.81
C ILE A 33 2.24 -9.54 -11.01
N MET A 34 3.38 -9.40 -11.70
CA MET A 34 3.71 -10.26 -12.84
C MET A 34 3.69 -11.76 -12.48
N PRO A 35 4.33 -12.21 -11.38
CA PRO A 35 4.22 -13.58 -10.92
C PRO A 35 2.78 -14.03 -10.67
N ILE A 36 1.99 -13.24 -9.93
CA ILE A 36 0.59 -13.60 -9.63
C ILE A 36 -0.25 -13.67 -10.92
N ALA A 37 -0.10 -12.69 -11.81
CA ALA A 37 -0.80 -12.64 -13.08
C ALA A 37 -0.46 -13.85 -13.96
N SER A 38 0.82 -14.26 -14.01
CA SER A 38 1.24 -15.44 -14.76
C SER A 38 0.57 -16.73 -14.27
N VAL A 39 0.45 -16.90 -12.94
CA VAL A 39 -0.25 -18.05 -12.33
C VAL A 39 -1.73 -18.02 -12.68
N ILE A 40 -2.38 -16.85 -12.59
CA ILE A 40 -3.79 -16.69 -12.95
C ILE A 40 -4.01 -17.03 -14.43
N ILE A 41 -3.14 -16.54 -15.34
CA ILE A 41 -3.23 -16.84 -16.77
C ILE A 41 -3.09 -18.35 -17.01
N ILE A 42 -2.14 -19.03 -16.36
CA ILE A 42 -1.99 -20.49 -16.47
C ILE A 42 -3.27 -21.20 -16.01
N ILE A 43 -3.83 -20.81 -14.86
CA ILE A 43 -5.09 -21.39 -14.34
C ILE A 43 -6.24 -21.18 -15.34
N LEU A 44 -6.35 -19.99 -15.93
CA LEU A 44 -7.37 -19.68 -16.92
C LEU A 44 -7.17 -20.48 -18.22
N CYS A 45 -5.93 -20.64 -18.68
CA CYS A 45 -5.60 -21.45 -19.86
C CYS A 45 -5.89 -22.94 -19.67
N LEU A 46 -5.70 -23.47 -18.46
CA LEU A 46 -5.99 -24.86 -18.11
C LEU A 46 -7.48 -25.12 -17.89
N ASN A 47 -8.23 -24.13 -17.42
CA ASN A 47 -9.67 -24.22 -17.12
C ASN A 47 -10.53 -23.55 -18.21
N LYS A 48 -10.30 -23.91 -19.49
CA LYS A 48 -11.07 -23.37 -20.62
C LYS A 48 -12.57 -23.55 -20.38
N GLY A 49 -13.29 -22.43 -20.19
CA GLY A 49 -14.76 -22.40 -20.15
C GLY A 49 -15.42 -22.19 -18.78
N ILE A 50 -14.69 -22.09 -17.67
CA ILE A 50 -15.31 -21.94 -16.33
C ILE A 50 -15.64 -20.47 -16.00
N PHE A 51 -14.80 -19.52 -16.42
CA PHE A 51 -14.97 -18.12 -16.06
C PHE A 51 -15.64 -17.32 -17.17
N LYS A 52 -16.76 -16.65 -16.85
CA LYS A 52 -17.39 -15.68 -17.75
C LYS A 52 -16.43 -14.50 -18.00
N PRO A 53 -16.35 -13.94 -19.23
CA PRO A 53 -15.44 -12.83 -19.54
C PRO A 53 -15.53 -11.64 -18.57
N ASN A 54 -16.75 -11.27 -18.18
CA ASN A 54 -17.00 -10.17 -17.22
C ASN A 54 -16.41 -10.46 -15.83
N MET A 55 -16.35 -11.72 -15.41
CA MET A 55 -15.76 -12.11 -14.13
C MET A 55 -14.24 -11.96 -14.16
N VAL A 56 -13.60 -12.34 -15.26
CA VAL A 56 -12.14 -12.19 -15.45
C VAL A 56 -11.75 -10.72 -15.42
N ILE A 57 -12.50 -9.86 -16.12
CA ILE A 57 -12.27 -8.41 -16.13
C ILE A 57 -12.40 -7.83 -14.71
N ASN A 58 -13.45 -8.18 -13.98
CA ASN A 58 -13.65 -7.69 -12.61
C ASN A 58 -12.51 -8.12 -11.66
N ILE A 59 -12.04 -9.37 -11.77
CA ILE A 59 -10.89 -9.87 -11.00
C ILE A 59 -9.64 -9.08 -11.36
N ALA A 60 -9.37 -8.86 -12.65
CA ALA A 60 -8.20 -8.11 -13.09
C ALA A 60 -8.19 -6.67 -12.56
N ILE A 61 -9.32 -5.97 -12.63
CA ILE A 61 -9.43 -4.59 -12.10
C ILE A 61 -9.27 -4.61 -10.57
N PHE A 62 -9.90 -5.55 -9.88
CA PHE A 62 -9.77 -5.67 -8.42
C PHE A 62 -8.31 -5.89 -7.99
N MET A 63 -7.60 -6.79 -8.67
CA MET A 63 -6.17 -7.04 -8.45
C MET A 63 -5.32 -5.80 -8.72
N PHE A 64 -5.61 -5.06 -9.79
CA PHE A 64 -4.93 -3.80 -10.09
C PHE A 64 -5.14 -2.75 -8.99
N LEU A 65 -6.34 -2.68 -8.40
CA LEU A 65 -6.63 -1.70 -7.35
C LEU A 65 -5.97 -2.07 -6.02
N ILE A 66 -5.92 -3.36 -5.67
CA ILE A 66 -5.12 -3.84 -4.55
C ILE A 66 -3.64 -3.48 -4.76
N PHE A 67 -3.12 -3.74 -5.96
CA PHE A 67 -1.75 -3.38 -6.33
C PHE A 67 -1.47 -1.89 -6.11
N MET A 68 -2.31 -1.01 -6.66
CA MET A 68 -2.14 0.43 -6.52
C MET A 68 -2.21 0.88 -5.07
N SER A 69 -3.09 0.26 -4.28
CA SER A 69 -3.21 0.58 -2.86
C SER A 69 -1.96 0.19 -2.06
N ILE A 70 -1.41 -1.00 -2.30
CA ILE A 70 -0.14 -1.45 -1.71
C ILE A 70 1.00 -0.50 -2.08
N VAL A 71 1.12 -0.14 -3.36
CA VAL A 71 2.17 0.77 -3.84
C VAL A 71 2.08 2.13 -3.12
N ILE A 72 0.87 2.68 -3.01
CA ILE A 72 0.66 3.97 -2.34
C ILE A 72 1.00 3.87 -0.85
N GLU A 73 0.54 2.82 -0.18
CA GLU A 73 0.78 2.58 1.24
C GLU A 73 2.29 2.50 1.54
N GLU A 74 3.04 1.66 0.82
CA GLU A 74 4.48 1.52 0.98
C GLU A 74 5.24 2.80 0.64
N THR A 75 4.78 3.54 -0.38
CA THR A 75 5.37 4.83 -0.71
C THR A 75 5.24 5.82 0.46
N PHE A 76 4.11 5.84 1.16
CA PHE A 76 3.91 6.74 2.30
C PHE A 76 4.66 6.28 3.56
N HIS A 77 4.83 4.97 3.78
CA HIS A 77 5.74 4.45 4.80
C HIS A 77 7.18 4.94 4.59
N ALA A 78 7.68 4.91 3.36
CA ALA A 78 9.00 5.46 3.03
C ALA A 78 9.04 6.99 3.15
N SER A 79 8.01 7.66 2.66
CA SER A 79 7.97 9.13 2.56
C SER A 79 8.05 9.82 3.91
N ILE A 80 7.37 9.30 4.95
CA ILE A 80 7.37 9.98 6.25
C ILE A 80 8.77 10.05 6.86
N LEU A 81 9.61 9.03 6.66
CA LEU A 81 11.01 9.03 7.12
C LEU A 81 11.90 9.94 6.29
N ILE A 82 11.69 9.98 4.97
CA ILE A 82 12.42 10.90 4.08
C ILE A 82 12.17 12.35 4.49
N ILE A 83 10.90 12.71 4.76
CA ILE A 83 10.52 14.07 5.16
C ILE A 83 11.09 14.45 6.52
N GLN A 84 11.25 13.47 7.42
CA GLN A 84 11.90 13.65 8.73
C GLN A 84 13.44 13.76 8.62
N GLY A 85 14.02 13.77 7.41
CA GLY A 85 15.46 13.88 7.19
C GLY A 85 16.21 12.55 7.39
N ARG A 86 15.50 11.42 7.40
CA ARG A 86 16.04 10.07 7.64
C ARG A 86 15.93 9.17 6.40
N GLY A 87 16.00 9.76 5.21
CA GLY A 87 15.86 9.03 3.94
C GLY A 87 16.98 8.01 3.67
N ASP A 88 18.14 8.19 4.29
CA ASP A 88 19.26 7.24 4.30
C ASP A 88 18.88 5.90 4.97
N GLN A 89 17.93 5.92 5.89
CA GLN A 89 17.44 4.75 6.61
C GLN A 89 16.39 3.96 5.81
N VAL A 90 15.79 4.56 4.78
CA VAL A 90 14.94 3.85 3.81
C VAL A 90 15.85 3.09 2.85
N LYS A 91 16.03 1.77 3.02
CA LYS A 91 17.07 1.02 2.28
C LYS A 91 16.54 0.30 1.06
N SER A 92 15.51 -0.51 1.23
CA SER A 92 15.07 -1.44 0.19
C SER A 92 13.58 -1.71 0.31
N LEU A 93 12.98 -2.26 -0.74
CA LEU A 93 11.73 -3.00 -0.62
C LEU A 93 12.03 -4.43 -0.23
N GLN A 94 11.38 -4.92 0.82
CA GLN A 94 11.39 -6.32 1.22
C GLN A 94 10.18 -7.00 0.62
N PHE A 95 10.41 -8.11 -0.07
CA PHE A 95 9.37 -8.96 -0.61
C PHE A 95 9.34 -10.26 0.18
N ASP A 96 8.24 -10.49 0.89
CA ASP A 96 8.04 -11.69 1.67
C ASP A 96 7.54 -12.81 0.75
N THR A 97 8.20 -13.96 0.82
CA THR A 97 7.93 -15.10 -0.05
C THR A 97 7.67 -16.36 0.76
N VAL A 98 6.73 -17.17 0.27
CA VAL A 98 6.48 -18.52 0.77
C VAL A 98 6.99 -19.51 -0.26
N LYS A 99 7.87 -20.41 0.17
CA LYS A 99 8.34 -21.51 -0.66
C LYS A 99 7.35 -22.69 -0.57
N LEU A 100 6.67 -22.96 -1.68
CA LEU A 100 5.84 -24.17 -1.87
C LEU A 100 6.59 -25.12 -2.82
N LYS A 101 7.20 -26.16 -2.26
CA LYS A 101 8.08 -27.10 -2.98
C LYS A 101 9.22 -26.37 -3.73
N LYS A 102 9.17 -26.32 -5.06
CA LYS A 102 10.17 -25.65 -5.92
C LYS A 102 9.74 -24.24 -6.35
N VAL A 103 8.54 -23.79 -5.99
CA VAL A 103 7.99 -22.48 -6.38
C VAL A 103 8.07 -21.52 -5.19
N ARG A 104 8.58 -20.30 -5.42
CA ARG A 104 8.49 -19.18 -4.46
C ARG A 104 7.35 -18.27 -4.88
N ILE A 105 6.45 -17.99 -3.94
CA ILE A 105 5.31 -17.09 -4.16
C ILE A 105 5.49 -15.87 -3.28
N CYS A 106 5.49 -14.69 -3.86
CA CYS A 106 5.49 -13.44 -3.12
C CYS A 106 4.11 -13.21 -2.49
N ILE A 107 4.09 -13.00 -1.17
CA ILE A 107 2.86 -12.85 -0.37
C ILE A 107 2.71 -11.46 0.23
N GLY A 108 3.79 -10.66 0.24
CA GLY A 108 3.77 -9.31 0.78
C GLY A 108 4.93 -8.48 0.27
N VAL A 109 4.78 -7.16 0.36
CA VAL A 109 5.86 -6.20 0.16
C VAL A 109 5.82 -5.24 1.34
N SER A 110 7.00 -4.83 1.80
CA SER A 110 7.14 -3.79 2.80
C SER A 110 8.38 -2.95 2.53
N VAL A 111 8.39 -1.69 2.96
CA VAL A 111 9.63 -0.91 2.99
C VAL A 111 10.51 -1.41 4.14
N TYR A 112 11.72 -1.84 3.81
CA TYR A 112 12.74 -2.18 4.78
C TYR A 112 13.56 -0.94 5.18
N PHE A 113 13.65 -0.76 6.49
CA PHE A 113 14.36 0.35 7.10
C PHE A 113 15.58 -0.15 7.87
N ASN A 114 16.76 0.42 7.59
CA ASN A 114 17.98 0.14 8.34
C ASN A 114 18.25 1.27 9.33
N GLY A 115 17.53 1.23 10.44
CA GLY A 115 17.65 2.23 11.51
C GLY A 115 17.05 1.73 12.81
N LYS A 116 17.52 2.29 13.93
CA LYS A 116 16.85 2.12 15.23
C LYS A 116 15.75 3.18 15.33
N PHE A 117 14.52 2.74 15.45
CA PHE A 117 13.34 3.61 15.56
C PHE A 117 12.85 3.65 17.00
N ASN A 118 12.65 4.86 17.52
CA ASN A 118 11.98 5.00 18.80
C ASN A 118 10.47 4.72 18.63
N ASN A 119 9.75 4.63 19.74
CA ASN A 119 8.32 4.30 19.71
C ASN A 119 7.47 5.34 18.95
N ASN A 120 7.85 6.61 18.98
CA ASN A 120 7.15 7.65 18.23
C ASN A 120 7.38 7.47 16.72
N ASP A 121 8.62 7.19 16.30
CA ASP A 121 8.94 6.93 14.90
C ASP A 121 8.13 5.75 14.37
N ILE A 122 8.06 4.65 15.14
CA ILE A 122 7.26 3.47 14.78
C ILE A 122 5.78 3.85 14.65
N LEU A 123 5.25 4.69 15.53
CA LEU A 123 3.88 5.18 15.44
C LEU A 123 3.65 6.01 14.16
N TYR A 124 4.56 6.93 13.83
CA TYR A 124 4.48 7.73 12.60
C TYR A 124 4.56 6.86 11.35
N ILE A 125 5.53 5.95 11.28
CA ILE A 125 5.73 5.04 10.15
C ILE A 125 4.50 4.16 9.97
N SER A 126 4.06 3.47 11.04
CA SER A 126 2.96 2.50 10.97
C SER A 126 1.63 3.16 10.59
N LEU A 127 1.42 4.43 10.96
CA LEU A 127 0.20 5.15 10.58
C LEU A 127 0.30 5.80 9.20
N ALA A 128 1.50 6.15 8.72
CA ALA A 128 1.67 6.95 7.50
C ALA A 128 1.09 6.27 6.25
N GLY A 129 1.44 5.00 6.02
CA GLY A 129 0.96 4.24 4.87
C GLY A 129 -0.56 4.13 4.83
N PRO A 130 -1.20 3.47 5.82
CA PRO A 130 -2.62 3.19 5.77
C PRO A 130 -3.49 4.45 5.76
N ILE A 131 -3.10 5.48 6.52
CA ILE A 131 -3.87 6.75 6.57
C ILE A 131 -3.80 7.47 5.24
N MET A 132 -2.62 7.60 4.66
CA MET A 132 -2.48 8.32 3.39
C MET A 132 -3.10 7.53 2.25
N SER A 133 -2.99 6.19 2.25
CA SER A 133 -3.69 5.34 1.30
C SER A 133 -5.21 5.49 1.42
N LEU A 134 -5.78 5.47 2.63
CA LEU A 134 -7.21 5.77 2.83
C LEU A 134 -7.59 7.15 2.30
N PHE A 135 -6.79 8.18 2.61
CA PHE A 135 -7.05 9.54 2.17
C PHE A 135 -7.11 9.64 0.64
N TRP A 136 -6.12 9.10 -0.08
CA TRP A 136 -6.11 9.08 -1.54
C TRP A 136 -7.24 8.23 -2.11
N GLY A 137 -7.60 7.14 -1.44
CA GLY A 137 -8.75 6.30 -1.79
C GLY A 137 -10.06 7.09 -1.72
N VAL A 138 -10.33 7.77 -0.61
CA VAL A 138 -11.52 8.62 -0.44
C VAL A 138 -11.54 9.76 -1.46
N ILE A 139 -10.40 10.41 -1.70
CA ILE A 139 -10.29 11.44 -2.75
C ILE A 139 -10.65 10.86 -4.12
N SER A 140 -10.15 9.67 -4.45
CA SER A 140 -10.46 9.02 -5.72
C SER A 140 -11.96 8.75 -5.87
N ILE A 141 -12.66 8.38 -4.79
CA ILE A 141 -14.13 8.22 -4.78
C ILE A 141 -14.80 9.54 -5.16
N PHE A 142 -14.40 10.63 -4.51
CA PHE A 142 -15.00 11.93 -4.72
C PHE A 142 -14.82 12.43 -6.16
N PHE A 143 -13.59 12.38 -6.69
CA PHE A 143 -13.31 12.76 -8.08
C PHE A 143 -14.07 11.89 -9.08
N THR A 144 -14.15 10.60 -8.82
CA THR A 144 -14.86 9.67 -9.69
C THR A 144 -16.36 9.97 -9.72
N ILE A 145 -16.98 10.20 -8.56
CA ILE A 145 -18.39 10.59 -8.49
C ILE A 145 -18.63 11.88 -9.29
N ILE A 146 -17.82 12.91 -9.09
CA ILE A 146 -17.94 14.19 -9.82
C ILE A 146 -17.82 13.97 -11.32
N PHE A 147 -16.81 13.21 -11.76
CA PHE A 147 -16.60 12.90 -13.17
C PHE A 147 -17.84 12.22 -13.78
N PHE A 148 -18.35 11.15 -13.17
CA PHE A 148 -19.50 10.43 -13.72
C PHE A 148 -20.81 11.23 -13.69
N ILE A 149 -20.99 12.12 -12.71
CA ILE A 149 -22.12 13.06 -12.68
C ILE A 149 -21.99 14.07 -13.83
N ALA A 150 -20.81 14.67 -14.01
CA ALA A 150 -20.55 15.66 -15.05
C ALA A 150 -20.79 15.11 -16.46
N PHE A 151 -20.42 13.85 -16.70
CA PHE A 151 -20.60 13.19 -18.00
C PHE A 151 -21.95 12.43 -18.13
N LYS A 152 -22.90 12.63 -17.22
CA LYS A 152 -24.25 12.00 -17.23
C LYS A 152 -24.22 10.46 -17.33
N HIS A 153 -23.14 9.82 -16.89
CA HIS A 153 -22.94 8.38 -16.94
C HIS A 153 -23.27 7.72 -15.58
N THR A 154 -24.39 8.12 -14.97
CA THR A 154 -24.79 7.73 -13.60
C THR A 154 -24.97 6.21 -13.44
N ILE A 155 -25.34 5.50 -14.50
CA ILE A 155 -25.51 4.04 -14.53
C ILE A 155 -24.21 3.31 -14.15
N TYR A 156 -23.04 3.91 -14.42
CA TYR A 156 -21.74 3.30 -14.16
C TYR A 156 -21.20 3.57 -12.75
N ILE A 157 -21.80 4.52 -12.00
CA ILE A 157 -21.33 4.89 -10.65
C ILE A 157 -21.30 3.67 -9.73
N ARG A 158 -22.31 2.79 -9.78
CA ARG A 158 -22.38 1.60 -8.91
C ARG A 158 -21.26 0.59 -9.20
N SER A 159 -20.92 0.39 -10.47
CA SER A 159 -19.83 -0.49 -10.88
C SER A 159 -18.49 0.09 -10.43
N VAL A 160 -18.32 1.40 -10.53
CA VAL A 160 -17.06 2.06 -10.17
C VAL A 160 -16.89 2.18 -8.65
N LEU A 161 -17.95 2.41 -7.88
CA LEU A 161 -17.88 2.37 -6.42
C LEU A 161 -17.43 0.99 -5.91
N ARG A 162 -17.91 -0.10 -6.52
CA ARG A 162 -17.44 -1.47 -6.19
C ARG A 162 -15.94 -1.64 -6.44
N LEU A 163 -15.42 -0.99 -7.48
CA LEU A 163 -13.99 -1.02 -7.79
C LEU A 163 -13.20 -0.26 -6.72
N ILE A 164 -13.63 0.93 -6.32
CA ILE A 164 -12.90 1.73 -5.32
C ILE A 164 -12.91 1.10 -3.93
N PHE A 165 -13.92 0.30 -3.59
CA PHE A 165 -13.85 -0.55 -2.38
C PHE A 165 -12.62 -1.46 -2.40
N GLY A 166 -12.22 -1.99 -3.56
CA GLY A 166 -10.99 -2.78 -3.71
C GLY A 166 -9.72 -2.00 -3.33
N PHE A 167 -9.68 -0.71 -3.63
CA PHE A 167 -8.58 0.18 -3.24
C PHE A 167 -8.54 0.44 -1.73
N LEU A 168 -9.70 0.48 -1.06
CA LEU A 168 -9.81 0.73 0.38
C LEU A 168 -9.53 -0.53 1.23
N ILE A 169 -9.64 -1.73 0.67
CA ILE A 169 -9.44 -2.98 1.40
C ILE A 169 -8.07 -3.04 2.08
N VAL A 170 -7.01 -2.69 1.36
CA VAL A 170 -5.63 -2.78 1.85
C VAL A 170 -5.44 -1.91 3.11
N PRO A 171 -5.69 -0.59 3.08
CA PRO A 171 -5.41 0.21 4.26
C PRO A 171 -6.40 -0.03 5.41
N PHE A 172 -7.64 -0.48 5.13
CA PHE A 172 -8.52 -0.96 6.19
C PHE A 172 -7.94 -2.21 6.87
N PHE A 173 -7.47 -3.18 6.09
CA PHE A 173 -6.83 -4.37 6.60
C PHE A 173 -5.56 -4.05 7.39
N SER A 174 -4.73 -3.13 6.88
CA SER A 174 -3.50 -2.69 7.54
C SER A 174 -3.75 -1.99 8.87
N LEU A 175 -4.88 -1.30 9.05
CA LEU A 175 -5.26 -0.68 10.33
C LEU A 175 -5.89 -1.66 11.34
N MET A 176 -6.28 -2.87 10.94
CA MET A 176 -6.79 -3.86 11.90
C MET A 176 -5.68 -4.32 12.84
N PRO A 177 -5.93 -4.54 14.14
CA PRO A 177 -4.90 -5.00 15.08
C PRO A 177 -4.67 -6.51 14.99
N LEU A 178 -4.09 -6.98 13.89
CA LEU A 178 -3.88 -8.41 13.60
C LEU A 178 -2.41 -8.82 13.74
N ASN A 179 -2.17 -9.90 14.48
CA ASN A 179 -0.90 -10.62 14.55
C ASN A 179 -1.16 -12.13 14.57
N LYS A 180 -1.61 -12.67 13.43
CA LYS A 180 -1.94 -14.10 13.26
C LYS A 180 -1.41 -14.59 11.92
N TYR A 181 -1.15 -15.90 11.82
CA TYR A 181 -0.72 -16.55 10.59
C TYR A 181 0.52 -15.91 9.95
N PHE A 182 1.49 -15.48 10.77
CA PHE A 182 2.72 -14.81 10.33
C PHE A 182 2.53 -13.44 9.65
N ILE A 183 1.33 -12.86 9.75
CA ILE A 183 1.02 -11.51 9.27
C ILE A 183 0.91 -10.59 10.49
N THR A 184 1.75 -9.55 10.52
CA THR A 184 1.66 -8.46 11.50
C THR A 184 1.30 -7.18 10.76
N THR A 185 0.13 -6.64 11.04
CA THR A 185 -0.36 -5.40 10.43
C THR A 185 0.18 -4.17 11.16
N ASP A 186 0.14 -3.02 10.50
CA ASP A 186 0.55 -1.76 11.14
C ASP A 186 -0.39 -1.35 12.27
N GLY A 187 -1.68 -1.63 12.14
CA GLY A 187 -2.68 -1.45 13.19
C GLY A 187 -2.33 -2.22 14.46
N TYR A 188 -1.71 -3.40 14.35
CA TYR A 188 -1.23 -4.13 15.51
C TYR A 188 -0.05 -3.42 16.18
N LYS A 189 0.92 -2.93 15.40
CA LYS A 189 2.06 -2.16 15.93
C LYS A 189 1.57 -0.91 16.67
N VAL A 190 0.62 -0.18 16.07
CA VAL A 190 -0.02 0.99 16.66
C VAL A 190 -0.76 0.63 17.95
N TYR A 191 -1.58 -0.42 17.92
CA TYR A 191 -2.34 -0.88 19.10
C TYR A 191 -1.40 -1.23 20.27
N MET A 192 -0.31 -1.95 20.00
CA MET A 192 0.69 -2.30 21.01
C MET A 192 1.35 -1.05 21.62
N LEU A 193 1.65 -0.03 20.82
CA LEU A 193 2.21 1.24 21.31
C LEU A 193 1.22 2.03 22.15
N ILE A 194 -0.03 2.13 21.69
CA ILE A 194 -1.12 2.80 22.44
C ILE A 194 -1.27 2.14 23.81
N ARG A 195 -1.31 0.79 23.85
CA ARG A 195 -1.46 0.04 25.09
C ARG A 195 -0.24 0.17 26.00
N LYS A 196 0.98 0.09 25.46
CA LYS A 196 2.22 0.13 26.23
C LYS A 196 2.48 1.50 26.86
N PHE A 197 2.16 2.58 26.15
CA PHE A 197 2.45 3.96 26.59
C PHE A 197 1.21 4.73 27.04
N ASN A 198 0.05 4.07 27.11
CA ASN A 198 -1.24 4.67 27.45
C ASN A 198 -1.51 5.96 26.65
N ILE A 199 -1.28 5.90 25.32
CA ILE A 199 -1.40 7.07 24.44
C ILE A 199 -2.87 7.42 24.29
N SER A 200 -3.23 8.67 24.63
CA SER A 200 -4.60 9.15 24.46
C SER A 200 -4.99 9.29 22.98
N LEU A 201 -6.29 9.13 22.68
CA LEU A 201 -6.84 9.32 21.34
C LEU A 201 -6.50 10.71 20.77
N LYS A 202 -6.49 11.76 21.61
CA LYS A 202 -6.12 13.12 21.22
C LYS A 202 -4.70 13.20 20.66
N ASN A 203 -3.76 12.44 21.23
CA ASN A 203 -2.38 12.39 20.75
C ASN A 203 -2.25 11.60 19.45
N VAL A 204 -3.01 10.51 19.30
CA VAL A 204 -3.09 9.78 18.02
C VAL A 204 -3.62 10.71 16.93
N LEU A 205 -4.71 11.43 17.15
CA LEU A 205 -5.26 12.39 16.18
C LEU A 205 -4.26 13.49 15.80
N LYS A 206 -3.46 13.98 16.74
CA LYS A 206 -2.37 14.93 16.43
C LYS A 206 -1.33 14.31 15.50
N VAL A 207 -0.92 13.06 15.74
CA VAL A 207 0.01 12.33 14.87
C VAL A 207 -0.57 12.19 13.45
N ILE A 208 -1.85 11.82 13.34
CA ILE A 208 -2.57 11.73 12.06
C ILE A 208 -2.54 13.07 11.31
N HIS A 209 -2.84 14.16 12.01
CA HIS A 209 -2.80 15.50 11.42
C HIS A 209 -1.39 15.88 10.92
N ILE A 210 -0.36 15.52 11.69
CA ILE A 210 1.03 15.75 11.33
C ILE A 210 1.42 14.94 10.08
N ILE A 211 1.07 13.65 10.05
CA ILE A 211 1.27 12.77 8.88
C ILE A 211 0.65 13.39 7.64
N TYR A 212 -0.59 13.85 7.74
CA TYR A 212 -1.30 14.48 6.64
C TYR A 212 -0.56 15.71 6.09
N LYS A 213 -0.21 16.64 6.98
CA LYS A 213 0.49 17.88 6.63
C LYS A 213 1.83 17.59 5.93
N TYR A 214 2.63 16.69 6.49
CA TYR A 214 3.95 16.37 5.93
C TYR A 214 3.85 15.63 4.59
N SER A 215 2.99 14.62 4.52
CA SER A 215 2.83 13.80 3.32
C SER A 215 2.34 14.64 2.14
N LEU A 216 1.35 15.52 2.35
CA LEU A 216 0.93 16.46 1.31
C LEU A 216 2.05 17.43 0.89
N THR A 217 2.81 17.94 1.85
CA THR A 217 3.93 18.85 1.54
C THR A 217 4.94 18.17 0.60
N PHE A 218 5.23 16.89 0.83
CA PHE A 218 6.17 16.14 -0.01
C PHE A 218 5.61 15.84 -1.41
N VAL A 219 4.33 15.49 -1.50
CA VAL A 219 3.63 15.36 -2.80
C VAL A 219 3.68 16.68 -3.57
N PHE A 220 3.30 17.80 -2.95
CA PHE A 220 3.25 19.09 -3.64
C PHE A 220 4.62 19.68 -3.99
N ARG A 221 5.67 19.40 -3.20
CA ARG A 221 7.05 19.76 -3.57
C ARG A 221 7.49 19.12 -4.87
N SER A 222 6.88 18.00 -5.24
CA SER A 222 7.24 17.26 -6.44
C SER A 222 6.75 17.91 -7.75
N PHE A 223 5.90 18.94 -7.65
CA PHE A 223 5.37 19.73 -8.78
C PHE A 223 6.04 21.11 -8.92
N LYS A 224 7.05 21.41 -8.09
CA LYS A 224 7.85 22.63 -8.17
C LYS A 224 9.15 22.33 -8.90
#